data_AF-A0A857C7M4-F1
#
_entry.id   AF-A0A857C7M4-F1
#
_cell.length_a   1.000
_cell.length_b   1.000
_cell.length_c   1.000
_cell.angle_alpha   90.00
_cell.angle_beta   90.00
_cell.angle_gamma   90.00
#
_symmetry.space_group_name_H-M   'P 1'
#
loop_
_entity.id
_entity.type
_entity.pdbx_description
1 polymer ?
#
loop_
_entity_poly.entity_id
_entity_poly.type
_entity_poly.pdbx_seq_one_letter_code
_entity_poly.pdbx_strand_id
1 'polypeptide(L)'
;MADHNAPSMDYAEHERTYNGFINFSKVGTIASLNVMLCLLLFTFGGGAGTFFGWIALIATLAAAAVGLATGAKGWIPSAVVFLITGLIAIVTAA
;
A
#
# COMPACT_ATOMS: atom_id res chain seq x y z
N MET A 1 28.88 14.19 33.04
CA MET A 1 28.33 15.43 32.46
C MET A 1 28.14 15.15 30.99
N ALA A 2 26.94 15.37 30.44
CA ALA A 2 26.74 15.21 29.00
C ALA A 2 27.64 16.23 28.29
N ASP A 3 28.53 15.74 27.43
CA ASP A 3 29.47 16.53 26.65
C ASP A 3 28.68 17.62 25.90
N HIS A 4 28.80 18.88 26.31
CA HIS A 4 28.09 20.01 25.69
C HIS A 4 28.62 20.35 24.29
N ASN A 5 29.54 19.52 23.77
CA ASN A 5 30.13 19.61 22.43
C ASN A 5 29.43 18.69 21.41
N ALA A 6 28.37 18.00 21.80
CA ALA A 6 27.60 17.19 20.85
C ALA A 6 26.91 18.10 19.82
N PRO A 7 27.11 17.89 18.51
CA PRO A 7 26.44 18.67 17.48
C PRO A 7 24.92 18.55 17.64
N SER A 8 24.20 19.68 17.52
CA SER A 8 22.75 19.72 17.57
C SER A 8 22.17 18.84 16.46
N MET A 9 21.32 17.88 16.83
CA MET A 9 20.68 16.98 15.88
C MET A 9 19.74 17.75 14.95
N ASP A 10 19.87 17.51 13.63
CA ASP A 10 18.96 18.06 12.63
C ASP A 10 17.64 17.26 12.64
N TYR A 11 16.69 17.74 13.43
CA TYR A 11 15.35 17.16 13.52
C TYR A 11 14.57 17.27 12.22
N ALA A 12 14.80 18.29 11.40
CA ALA A 12 14.02 18.50 10.18
C ALA A 12 14.26 17.35 9.18
N GLU A 13 15.51 16.93 9.02
CA GLU A 13 15.85 15.80 8.15
C GLU A 13 15.39 14.45 8.71
N HIS A 14 15.47 14.26 10.03
CA HIS A 14 14.94 13.08 10.71
C HIS A 14 13.43 12.93 10.49
N GLU A 15 12.67 14.00 10.69
CA GLU A 15 11.21 13.99 10.49
C GLU A 15 10.84 13.79 9.02
N ARG A 16 11.60 14.38 8.08
CA ARG A 16 11.39 14.18 6.63
C ARG A 16 11.48 12.71 6.24
N THR A 17 12.55 12.03 6.66
CA THR A 17 12.76 10.61 6.36
C THR A 17 11.76 9.73 7.11
N TYR A 18 11.47 10.03 8.37
CA TYR A 18 10.49 9.28 9.17
C TYR A 18 9.09 9.34 8.54
N ASN A 19 8.65 10.52 8.10
CA ASN A 19 7.37 10.66 7.40
C ASN A 19 7.33 9.88 6.08
N GLY A 20 8.45 9.82 5.35
CA GLY A 20 8.62 8.97 4.17
C GLY A 20 8.46 7.49 4.52
N PHE A 21 9.12 7.01 5.56
CA PHE A 21 9.01 5.63 6.06
C PHE A 21 7.56 5.29 6.43
N ILE A 22 6.89 6.16 7.20
CA ILE A 22 5.49 5.95 7.60
C ILE A 22 4.56 5.85 6.38
N ASN A 23 4.75 6.70 5.36
CA ASN A 23 3.95 6.60 4.13
C ASN A 23 4.23 5.29 3.38
N PHE A 24 5.51 4.94 3.23
CA PHE A 24 5.92 3.68 2.60
C PHE A 24 5.32 2.47 3.31
N SER A 25 5.37 2.41 4.64
CA SER A 25 4.79 1.31 5.42
C SER A 25 3.27 1.22 5.21
N LYS A 26 2.54 2.34 5.27
CA LYS A 26 1.08 2.34 5.05
C LYS A 26 0.71 1.80 3.67
N VAL A 27 1.34 2.34 2.62
CA VAL A 27 1.10 1.94 1.23
C VAL A 27 1.51 0.49 1.00
N GLY A 28 2.71 0.11 1.47
CA GLY A 28 3.28 -1.23 1.31
C GLY A 28 2.45 -2.31 2.01
N THR A 29 1.96 -2.06 3.23
CA THR A 29 1.08 -3.00 3.94
C THR A 29 -0.22 -3.22 3.17
N ILE A 30 -0.89 -2.15 2.72
CA ILE A 30 -2.15 -2.28 1.98
C ILE A 30 -1.92 -2.98 0.64
N ALA A 31 -0.86 -2.65 -0.08
CA ALA A 31 -0.51 -3.31 -1.35
C ALA A 31 -0.25 -4.81 -1.14
N SER A 32 0.46 -5.18 -0.07
CA SER A 32 0.74 -6.58 0.27
C SER A 32 -0.54 -7.37 0.55
N LEU A 33 -1.48 -6.77 1.31
CA LEU A 33 -2.80 -7.36 1.54
C LEU A 33 -3.59 -7.51 0.24
N ASN A 34 -3.51 -6.53 -0.67
CA ASN A 34 -4.24 -6.62 -1.92
C ASN A 34 -3.65 -7.66 -2.88
N VAL A 35 -2.33 -7.88 -2.85
CA VAL A 35 -1.71 -9.00 -3.58
C VAL A 35 -2.26 -10.34 -3.08
N MET A 36 -2.48 -10.51 -1.77
CA MET A 36 -3.12 -11.72 -1.25
C MET A 36 -4.54 -11.90 -1.80
N LEU A 37 -5.33 -10.83 -1.91
CA LEU A 37 -6.66 -10.89 -2.54
C LEU A 37 -6.58 -11.24 -4.03
N CYS A 38 -5.59 -10.72 -4.76
CA CYS A 38 -5.38 -11.08 -6.16
C CYS A 38 -5.06 -12.58 -6.32
N LEU A 39 -4.21 -13.14 -5.45
CA LEU A 39 -3.94 -14.58 -5.44
C LEU A 39 -5.19 -15.41 -5.14
N LEU A 40 -6.04 -14.92 -4.24
CA LEU A 40 -7.33 -15.52 -3.92
C LEU A 40 -8.25 -15.54 -5.16
N LEU A 41 -8.34 -14.42 -5.87
CA LEU A 41 -9.09 -14.31 -7.13
C LEU A 41 -8.58 -15.26 -8.23
N PHE A 42 -7.26 -15.38 -8.39
CA PHE A 42 -6.65 -16.29 -9.37
C PHE A 42 -6.89 -17.76 -9.03
N THR A 43 -6.91 -18.11 -7.75
CA THR A 43 -7.00 -19.50 -7.31
C THR A 43 -8.45 -19.98 -7.24
N PHE A 44 -9.35 -19.15 -6.72
CA PHE A 44 -10.72 -19.57 -6.36
C PHE A 44 -11.82 -18.85 -7.14
N GLY A 45 -11.52 -17.77 -7.86
CA GLY A 45 -12.55 -16.92 -8.48
C GLY A 45 -13.02 -17.35 -9.88
N GLY A 46 -12.55 -18.48 -10.41
CA GLY A 46 -12.89 -18.96 -11.74
C GLY A 46 -12.51 -17.98 -12.87
N GLY A 47 -13.24 -18.01 -13.98
CA GLY A 47 -12.95 -17.15 -15.14
C GLY A 47 -13.11 -15.65 -14.85
N ALA A 48 -14.18 -15.26 -14.16
CA ALA A 48 -14.43 -13.88 -13.79
C ALA A 48 -13.40 -13.36 -12.77
N GLY A 49 -13.11 -14.14 -11.73
CA GLY A 49 -12.09 -13.79 -10.75
C GLY A 49 -10.69 -13.69 -11.35
N THR A 50 -10.33 -14.55 -12.31
CA THR A 50 -9.05 -14.44 -13.01
C THR A 50 -8.92 -13.12 -13.79
N PHE A 51 -9.98 -12.73 -14.52
CA PHE A 51 -10.00 -11.46 -15.25
C PHE A 51 -9.88 -10.26 -14.30
N PHE A 52 -10.69 -10.22 -13.23
CA PHE A 52 -10.63 -9.13 -12.26
C PHE A 52 -9.36 -9.14 -11.43
N GLY A 53 -8.73 -10.29 -11.20
CA GLY A 53 -7.44 -10.41 -10.50
C GLY A 53 -6.32 -9.69 -11.24
N TRP A 54 -6.29 -9.76 -12.59
CA TRP A 54 -5.32 -9.00 -13.38
C TRP A 54 -5.57 -7.49 -13.31
N ILE A 55 -6.83 -7.07 -13.40
CA ILE A 55 -7.22 -5.66 -13.26
C ILE A 55 -6.82 -5.15 -11.87
N ALA A 56 -7.13 -5.90 -10.82
CA ALA A 56 -6.80 -5.56 -9.45
C ALA A 56 -5.30 -5.49 -9.21
N LEU A 57 -4.51 -6.41 -9.79
CA LEU A 57 -3.05 -6.40 -9.67
C LEU A 57 -2.45 -5.14 -10.32
N ILE A 58 -2.86 -4.80 -11.54
CA ILE A 58 -2.41 -3.57 -12.22
C ILE A 58 -2.83 -2.33 -11.42
N ALA A 59 -4.07 -2.28 -10.95
CA ALA A 59 -4.57 -1.20 -10.11
C ALA A 59 -3.79 -1.08 -8.79
N THR A 60 -3.36 -2.20 -8.20
CA THR A 60 -2.53 -2.23 -6.98
C THR A 60 -1.18 -1.56 -7.22
N LEU A 61 -0.50 -1.93 -8.31
CA LEU A 61 0.80 -1.36 -8.65
C LEU A 61 0.69 0.14 -8.94
N ALA A 62 -0.33 0.55 -9.70
CA ALA A 62 -0.58 1.97 -10.00
C ALA A 62 -0.90 2.76 -8.72
N ALA A 63 -1.80 2.23 -7.87
CA ALA A 63 -2.17 2.87 -6.61
C ALA A 63 -0.99 2.96 -5.63
N ALA A 64 -0.14 1.93 -5.56
CA ALA A 64 1.08 1.95 -4.76
C ALA A 64 2.07 3.01 -5.28
N ALA A 65 2.30 3.09 -6.58
CA ALA A 65 3.18 4.10 -7.18
C ALA A 65 2.68 5.52 -6.88
N VAL A 66 1.38 5.78 -7.07
CA VAL A 66 0.76 7.07 -6.72
C VAL A 66 0.86 7.34 -5.21
N GLY A 67 0.62 6.32 -4.38
CA GLY A 67 0.66 6.46 -2.94
C GLY A 67 2.04 6.81 -2.39
N LEU A 68 3.09 6.24 -2.97
CA LEU A 68 4.47 6.56 -2.61
C LEU A 68 4.85 8.00 -3.01
N ALA A 69 4.25 8.54 -4.07
CA ALA A 69 4.54 9.89 -4.57
C ALA A 69 3.74 11.03 -3.88
N THR A 70 2.66 10.72 -3.15
CA THR A 70 1.66 11.73 -2.69
C THR A 70 1.71 12.06 -1.19
N GLY A 71 2.72 11.55 -0.46
CA GLY A 71 2.96 11.94 0.93
C GLY A 71 1.88 11.45 1.90
N ALA A 72 1.51 12.27 2.91
CA ALA A 72 0.76 11.83 4.08
C ALA A 72 -0.59 11.12 3.81
N LYS A 73 -1.27 11.43 2.69
CA LYS A 73 -2.55 10.85 2.28
C LYS A 73 -2.41 9.80 1.15
N GLY A 74 -1.19 9.42 0.79
CA GLY A 74 -0.92 8.49 -0.31
C GLY A 74 -1.44 7.06 -0.09
N TRP A 75 -1.81 6.71 1.12
CA TRP A 75 -2.44 5.42 1.42
C TRP A 75 -3.88 5.30 0.89
N ILE A 76 -4.58 6.41 0.60
CA ILE A 76 -6.00 6.41 0.22
C ILE A 76 -6.25 5.64 -1.10
N PRO A 77 -5.52 5.90 -2.21
CA PRO A 77 -5.69 5.11 -3.43
C PRO A 77 -5.53 3.60 -3.21
N SER A 78 -4.50 3.18 -2.47
CA SER A 78 -4.28 1.76 -2.15
C SER A 78 -5.44 1.18 -1.33
N ALA A 79 -5.98 1.93 -0.37
CA ALA A 79 -7.11 1.48 0.44
C ALA A 79 -8.41 1.33 -0.38
N VAL A 80 -8.66 2.24 -1.33
CA VAL A 80 -9.81 2.16 -2.24
C VAL A 80 -9.70 0.93 -3.13
N VAL A 81 -8.52 0.70 -3.73
CA VAL A 81 -8.30 -0.50 -4.55
C VAL A 81 -8.46 -1.78 -3.71
N PHE A 82 -7.95 -1.80 -2.48
CA PHE A 82 -8.10 -2.92 -1.56
C PHE A 82 -9.58 -3.21 -1.24
N LEU A 83 -10.37 -2.19 -0.91
CA LEU A 83 -11.80 -2.36 -0.65
C LEU A 83 -12.55 -2.92 -1.86
N ILE A 84 -12.34 -2.35 -3.05
CA ILE A 84 -12.99 -2.81 -4.28
C ILE A 84 -12.59 -4.25 -4.58
N THR A 85 -11.30 -4.58 -4.49
CA THR A 85 -10.79 -5.94 -4.73
C THR A 85 -11.38 -6.92 -3.72
N GLY A 86 -11.51 -6.54 -2.45
CA GLY A 86 -12.14 -7.37 -1.42
C GLY A 86 -13.60 -7.66 -1.71
N LEU A 87 -14.38 -6.67 -2.16
CA LEU A 87 -15.76 -6.87 -2.57
C LEU A 87 -15.86 -7.82 -3.78
N ILE A 88 -14.99 -7.65 -4.77
CA ILE A 88 -14.95 -8.56 -5.93
C ILE A 88 -14.57 -9.98 -5.49
N ALA A 89 -13.60 -10.13 -4.60
CA ALA A 89 -13.21 -11.44 -4.06
C ALA A 89 -14.38 -12.13 -3.36
N ILE A 90 -15.14 -11.42 -2.53
CA ILE A 90 -16.33 -11.98 -1.86
C ILE A 90 -17.37 -12.46 -2.87
N VAL A 91 -17.62 -11.72 -3.95
CA VAL A 91 -18.67 -12.08 -4.92
C VAL A 91 -18.23 -13.18 -5.89
N THR A 92 -16.93 -13.32 -6.15
CA THR A 92 -16.41 -14.25 -7.16
C THR A 92 -15.80 -15.53 -6.59
N ALA A 93 -15.33 -15.52 -5.34
CA ALA A 93 -14.65 -16.64 -4.70
C ALA A 93 -15.43 -17.26 -3.51
N ALA A 94 -16.65 -16.79 -3.24
CA ALA A 94 -17.63 -17.45 -2.35
C ALA A 94 -18.47 -18.46 -3.14
#